data_AF-A0A6J1RKR4-F1
#
_entry.id   AF-A0A6J1RKR4-F1
#
_cell.length_a   1.000
_cell.length_b   1.000
_cell.length_c   1.000
_cell.angle_alpha   90.00
_cell.angle_beta   90.00
_cell.angle_gamma   90.00
#
_symmetry.space_group_name_H-M   'P 1'
#
loop_
_entity.id
_entity.type
_entity.pdbx_description
1 polymer ?
#
loop_
_entity_poly.entity_id
_entity_poly.type
_entity_poly.pdbx_seq_one_letter_code
_entity_poly.pdbx_strand_id
1 'polypeptide(L)'
;MFDALNRKLPNQGLTPECNDFKVLEDSLQWLNNWETAMMKKEIKPNEFLTTTTSRGLRITLQSTLHMCRYLIEKFNFDYLLTGKVNQDNLEKFIGTIRQSAGCNDHPNCPTFLQLYKLLSVYSVIKPPKFSNCTVFEDRLSSNLIKISDLKAVFGKKGEAKSSMYLREIQKKLDTVLEYEDWDADDLIEDNDPITAHDYDLYPLF
;
A
#
# COMPACT_ATOMS: atom_id res chain seq x y z
N MET A 1 13.68 -17.83 -7.91
CA MET A 1 12.22 -17.84 -7.71
C MET A 1 11.75 -16.67 -6.85
N PHE A 2 12.18 -16.58 -5.58
CA PHE A 2 11.72 -15.52 -4.67
C PHE A 2 11.95 -14.11 -5.21
N ASP A 3 13.15 -13.81 -5.71
CA ASP A 3 13.46 -12.49 -6.30
C ASP A 3 12.56 -12.15 -7.48
N ALA A 4 12.28 -13.11 -8.36
CA ALA A 4 11.38 -12.95 -9.50
C ALA A 4 9.92 -12.67 -9.07
N LEU A 5 9.50 -13.16 -7.90
CA LEU A 5 8.19 -12.86 -7.30
C LEU A 5 8.17 -11.57 -6.47
N ASN A 6 9.30 -10.87 -6.32
CA ASN A 6 9.40 -9.69 -5.46
C ASN A 6 10.20 -8.54 -6.12
N ARG A 7 10.06 -8.36 -7.43
CA ARG A 7 10.72 -7.27 -8.16
C ARG A 7 10.03 -5.94 -7.87
N LYS A 8 10.82 -4.96 -7.44
CA LYS A 8 10.34 -3.63 -6.99
C LYS A 8 10.77 -2.48 -7.90
N LEU A 9 11.80 -2.70 -8.72
CA LEU A 9 12.38 -1.67 -9.59
C LEU A 9 11.93 -1.86 -11.04
N PRO A 10 11.63 -0.79 -11.78
CA PRO A 10 11.24 -0.85 -13.20
C PRO A 10 12.20 -1.64 -14.09
N ASN A 11 13.51 -1.46 -13.90
CA ASN A 11 14.55 -2.16 -14.67
C ASN A 11 14.63 -3.66 -14.41
N GLN A 12 13.95 -4.16 -13.37
CA GLN A 12 13.84 -5.58 -13.04
C GLN A 12 12.42 -6.10 -13.23
N GLY A 13 11.54 -5.32 -13.87
CA GLY A 13 10.16 -5.72 -14.09
C GLY A 13 10.06 -7.04 -14.86
N LEU A 14 9.07 -7.85 -14.51
CA LEU A 14 8.81 -9.11 -15.16
C LEU A 14 8.24 -8.86 -16.56
N THR A 15 8.83 -9.50 -17.58
CA THR A 15 8.34 -9.52 -18.96
C THR A 15 8.43 -10.94 -19.52
N PRO A 16 7.66 -11.32 -20.55
CA PRO A 16 7.64 -12.70 -21.04
C PRO A 16 8.98 -13.19 -21.59
N GLU A 17 9.86 -12.26 -22.01
CA GLU A 17 11.17 -12.56 -22.56
C GLU A 17 12.30 -12.50 -21.54
N CYS A 18 12.05 -12.02 -20.32
CA CYS A 18 13.12 -11.84 -19.34
C CYS A 18 13.50 -13.16 -18.64
N ASN A 19 14.72 -13.18 -18.10
CA ASN A 19 15.23 -14.35 -17.37
C ASN A 19 14.38 -14.71 -16.14
N ASP A 20 13.81 -13.72 -15.45
CA ASP A 20 12.97 -13.96 -14.28
C ASP A 20 11.70 -14.74 -14.64
N PHE A 21 11.11 -14.48 -15.81
CA PHE A 21 9.95 -15.22 -16.30
C PHE A 21 10.30 -16.69 -16.53
N LYS A 22 11.45 -16.94 -17.13
CA LYS A 22 12.00 -18.29 -17.33
C LYS A 22 12.28 -19.00 -16.01
N VAL A 23 12.84 -18.29 -15.03
CA VAL A 23 13.06 -18.82 -13.67
C VAL A 23 11.75 -19.26 -13.02
N LEU A 24 10.63 -18.54 -13.24
CA LEU A 24 9.32 -18.93 -12.72
C LEU A 24 8.74 -20.16 -13.44
N GLU A 25 8.93 -20.27 -14.76
CA GLU A 25 8.56 -21.47 -15.54
C GLU A 25 9.36 -22.70 -15.09
N ASP A 26 10.68 -22.57 -14.96
CA ASP A 26 11.57 -23.63 -14.48
C ASP A 26 11.23 -24.04 -13.04
N SER A 27 10.88 -23.07 -12.21
CA SER A 27 10.41 -23.31 -10.84
C SER A 27 9.12 -24.12 -10.79
N LEU A 28 8.18 -23.84 -11.69
CA LEU A 28 6.92 -24.59 -11.81
C LEU A 28 7.19 -26.03 -12.28
N GLN A 29 8.09 -26.20 -13.25
CA GLN A 29 8.48 -27.52 -13.74
C GLN A 29 9.22 -28.32 -12.66
N TRP A 30 10.10 -27.68 -11.90
CA TRP A 30 10.78 -28.28 -10.77
C TRP A 30 9.78 -28.78 -9.72
N LEU A 31 8.76 -27.98 -9.38
CA LEU A 31 7.69 -28.39 -8.46
C LEU A 31 6.91 -29.61 -8.97
N ASN A 32 6.61 -29.68 -10.27
CA ASN A 32 5.98 -30.85 -10.91
C ASN A 32 6.83 -32.12 -10.79
N ASN A 33 8.12 -31.98 -11.07
CA ASN A 33 9.05 -33.11 -11.02
C ASN A 33 9.20 -33.62 -9.58
N TRP A 34 9.27 -32.71 -8.61
CA TRP A 34 9.36 -33.06 -7.19
C TRP A 34 8.10 -33.80 -6.69
N GLU A 35 6.91 -33.33 -7.07
CA GLU A 35 5.65 -34.02 -6.78
C GLU A 35 5.58 -35.40 -7.45
N THR A 36 6.07 -35.51 -8.70
CA THR A 36 6.13 -36.78 -9.42
C THR A 36 7.06 -37.79 -8.74
N ALA A 37 8.22 -37.35 -8.25
CA ALA A 37 9.16 -38.20 -7.51
C ALA A 37 8.51 -38.76 -6.22
N MET A 38 7.72 -37.94 -5.53
CA MET A 38 6.93 -38.39 -4.38
C MET A 38 5.90 -39.45 -4.78
N MET A 39 5.15 -39.23 -5.88
CA MET A 39 4.15 -40.19 -6.38
C MET A 39 4.77 -41.52 -6.81
N LYS A 40 5.99 -41.49 -7.36
CA LYS A 40 6.78 -42.68 -7.72
C LYS A 40 7.42 -43.39 -6.52
N LYS A 41 7.27 -42.85 -5.30
CA LYS A 41 7.90 -43.34 -4.06
C LYS A 41 9.44 -43.26 -4.09
N GLU A 42 10.01 -42.36 -4.90
CA GLU A 42 11.44 -42.06 -4.91
C GLU A 42 11.84 -41.22 -3.68
N ILE A 43 10.90 -40.43 -3.17
CA ILE A 43 11.00 -39.69 -1.91
C ILE A 43 9.80 -39.98 -1.01
N LYS A 44 9.93 -39.72 0.28
CA LYS A 44 8.85 -39.90 1.25
C LYS A 44 7.86 -38.72 1.19
N PRO A 45 6.57 -38.93 1.54
CA PRO A 45 5.59 -37.84 1.56
C PRO A 45 5.93 -36.68 2.50
N ASN A 46 6.67 -36.94 3.59
CA ASN A 46 7.12 -35.90 4.53
C ASN A 46 8.36 -35.11 4.04
N GLU A 47 8.97 -35.54 2.93
CA GLU A 47 10.05 -34.83 2.24
C GLU A 47 9.50 -33.93 1.12
N PHE A 48 8.18 -33.92 0.92
CA PHE A 48 7.49 -33.00 0.01
C PHE A 48 6.71 -31.94 0.79
N LEU A 49 6.31 -30.88 0.11
CA LEU A 49 5.45 -29.85 0.67
C LEU A 49 4.08 -30.42 1.07
N THR A 50 3.44 -29.79 2.05
CA THR A 50 2.04 -30.08 2.35
C THR A 50 1.19 -29.80 1.11
N THR A 51 0.06 -30.51 0.98
CA THR A 51 -0.86 -30.35 -0.16
C THR A 51 -1.35 -28.90 -0.31
N THR A 52 -1.53 -28.18 0.80
CA THR A 52 -1.95 -26.78 0.78
C THR A 52 -0.83 -25.87 0.29
N THR A 53 0.40 -26.06 0.77
CA THR A 53 1.56 -25.25 0.36
C THR A 53 1.95 -25.51 -1.09
N SER A 54 2.01 -26.76 -1.56
CA SER A 54 2.34 -27.06 -2.95
C SER A 54 1.31 -26.48 -3.92
N ARG A 55 0.02 -26.63 -3.60
CA ARG A 55 -1.06 -26.07 -4.40
C ARG A 55 -1.03 -24.54 -4.41
N GLY A 56 -0.81 -23.92 -3.25
CA GLY A 56 -0.68 -22.47 -3.14
C GLY A 56 0.45 -21.93 -4.02
N LEU A 57 1.64 -22.52 -3.89
CA LEU A 57 2.81 -22.13 -4.68
C LEU A 57 2.58 -22.30 -6.19
N ARG A 58 1.97 -23.41 -6.61
CA ARG A 58 1.61 -23.66 -8.00
C ARG A 58 0.67 -22.58 -8.55
N ILE A 59 -0.38 -22.26 -7.81
CA ILE A 59 -1.34 -21.21 -8.19
C ILE A 59 -0.64 -19.86 -8.28
N THR A 60 0.21 -19.50 -7.30
CA THR A 60 0.97 -18.25 -7.33
C THR A 60 1.83 -18.15 -8.58
N LEU A 61 2.67 -19.17 -8.87
CA LEU A 61 3.56 -19.17 -10.04
C LEU A 61 2.77 -19.04 -11.35
N GLN A 62 1.73 -19.86 -11.53
CA GLN A 62 0.90 -19.83 -12.73
C GLN A 62 0.16 -18.49 -12.89
N SER A 63 -0.39 -17.96 -11.79
CA SER A 63 -1.13 -16.71 -11.81
C SER A 63 -0.22 -15.53 -12.16
N THR A 64 1.01 -15.49 -11.63
CA THR A 64 1.98 -14.44 -11.97
C THR A 64 2.37 -14.49 -13.45
N LEU A 65 2.66 -15.68 -13.99
CA LEU A 65 3.00 -15.86 -15.41
C LEU A 65 1.83 -15.43 -16.32
N HIS A 66 0.61 -15.86 -16.00
CA HIS A 66 -0.59 -15.50 -16.77
C HIS A 66 -0.91 -14.01 -16.67
N MET A 67 -0.80 -13.42 -15.48
CA MET A 67 -1.01 -11.99 -15.25
C MET A 67 -0.01 -11.16 -16.06
N CYS A 68 1.27 -11.54 -16.04
CA CYS A 68 2.31 -10.87 -16.81
C CYS A 68 1.99 -10.88 -18.31
N ARG A 69 1.70 -12.06 -18.89
CA ARG A 69 1.31 -12.17 -20.32
C ARG A 69 0.07 -11.34 -20.62
N TYR A 70 -0.97 -11.46 -19.81
CA TYR A 70 -2.23 -10.78 -20.04
C TYR A 70 -2.10 -9.24 -20.00
N LEU A 71 -1.38 -8.69 -19.01
CA LEU A 71 -1.19 -7.24 -18.90
C LEU A 71 -0.35 -6.68 -20.04
N ILE A 72 0.70 -7.39 -20.44
CA ILE A 72 1.61 -6.94 -21.50
C ILE A 72 0.95 -7.10 -22.87
N GLU A 73 0.38 -8.26 -23.19
CA GLU A 73 -0.21 -8.54 -24.50
C GLU A 73 -1.52 -7.77 -24.74
N LYS A 74 -2.37 -7.62 -23.72
CA LYS A 74 -3.70 -7.01 -23.89
C LYS A 74 -3.75 -5.52 -23.55
N PHE A 75 -2.96 -5.07 -22.58
CA PHE A 75 -2.97 -3.68 -22.11
C PHE A 75 -1.69 -2.93 -22.45
N ASN A 76 -0.74 -3.57 -23.15
CA ASN A 76 0.51 -2.96 -23.61
C ASN A 76 1.34 -2.36 -22.46
N PHE A 77 1.37 -3.06 -21.32
CA PHE A 77 2.26 -2.73 -20.21
C PHE A 77 3.71 -3.03 -20.60
N ASP A 78 4.65 -2.19 -20.18
CA ASP A 78 6.09 -2.43 -20.46
C ASP A 78 6.64 -3.60 -19.63
N TYR A 79 6.17 -3.73 -18.39
CA TYR A 79 6.61 -4.76 -17.44
C TYR A 79 5.62 -4.91 -16.28
N LEU A 80 5.76 -5.99 -15.51
CA LEU A 80 5.02 -6.24 -14.27
C LEU A 80 5.95 -6.18 -13.04
N LEU A 81 5.65 -5.32 -12.07
CA LEU A 81 6.34 -5.31 -10.77
C LEU A 81 5.71 -6.34 -9.84
N THR A 82 6.31 -7.52 -9.75
CA THR A 82 5.80 -8.62 -8.92
C THR A 82 5.77 -8.29 -7.44
N GLY A 83 6.64 -7.39 -6.95
CA GLY A 83 6.61 -6.88 -5.58
C GLY A 83 5.41 -5.99 -5.24
N LYS A 84 4.63 -5.53 -6.23
CA LYS A 84 3.36 -4.81 -6.00
C LYS A 84 2.14 -5.74 -5.98
N VAL A 85 2.31 -7.03 -6.30
CA VAL A 85 1.24 -8.04 -6.36
C VAL A 85 1.07 -8.80 -5.03
N ASN A 86 1.93 -8.52 -4.04
CA ASN A 86 1.91 -9.16 -2.72
C ASN A 86 1.12 -8.36 -1.68
N GLN A 87 0.96 -8.93 -0.47
CA GLN A 87 0.22 -8.30 0.63
C GLN A 87 1.09 -7.41 1.52
N ASP A 88 2.39 -7.27 1.23
CA ASP A 88 3.35 -6.56 2.09
C ASP A 88 2.92 -5.12 2.36
N ASN A 89 2.39 -4.42 1.36
CA ASN A 89 1.95 -3.03 1.54
C ASN A 89 0.76 -2.90 2.50
N LEU A 90 -0.13 -3.90 2.53
CA LEU A 90 -1.22 -3.96 3.49
C LEU A 90 -0.67 -4.24 4.91
N GLU A 91 0.28 -5.17 5.03
CA GLU A 91 0.92 -5.49 6.31
C GLU A 91 1.68 -4.29 6.87
N LYS A 92 2.43 -3.56 6.03
CA LYS A 92 3.07 -2.30 6.40
C LYS A 92 2.06 -1.28 6.91
N PHE A 93 0.94 -1.10 6.20
CA PHE A 93 -0.10 -0.16 6.62
C PHE A 93 -0.70 -0.53 7.99
N ILE A 94 -0.99 -1.81 8.21
CA ILE A 94 -1.45 -2.31 9.51
C ILE A 94 -0.38 -2.09 10.58
N GLY A 95 0.90 -2.29 10.25
CA GLY A 95 2.05 -1.96 11.09
C GLY A 95 2.07 -0.48 11.50
N THR A 96 1.87 0.42 10.54
CA THR A 96 1.76 1.88 10.79
C THR A 96 0.61 2.21 11.72
N ILE A 97 -0.57 1.57 11.55
CA ILE A 97 -1.70 1.76 12.46
C ILE A 97 -1.33 1.35 13.88
N ARG A 98 -0.68 0.19 14.04
CA ARG A 98 -0.24 -0.30 15.35
C ARG A 98 0.79 0.63 15.99
N GLN A 99 1.78 1.10 15.23
CA GLN A 99 2.77 2.08 15.73
C GLN A 99 2.11 3.41 16.13
N SER A 100 1.11 3.86 15.37
CA SER A 100 0.34 5.08 15.68
C SER A 100 -0.49 4.97 16.95
N ALA A 101 -0.72 3.75 17.47
CA ALA A 101 -1.40 3.52 18.73
C ALA A 101 -0.48 3.66 19.96
N GLY A 102 0.80 4.02 19.77
CA GLY A 102 1.79 4.18 20.83
C GLY A 102 2.05 2.85 21.55
N CYS A 103 1.90 2.83 22.87
CA CYS A 103 2.09 1.60 23.68
C CYS A 103 0.96 0.57 23.52
N ASN A 104 -0.10 0.87 22.74
CA ASN A 104 -1.22 -0.04 22.53
C ASN A 104 -1.01 -0.87 21.25
N ASP A 105 -0.11 -1.83 21.33
CA ASP A 105 0.26 -2.74 20.24
C ASP A 105 -0.89 -3.61 19.70
N HIS A 106 -1.99 -3.71 20.44
CA HIS A 106 -3.16 -4.51 20.09
C HIS A 106 -4.43 -3.65 20.26
N PRO A 107 -4.63 -2.65 19.38
CA PRO A 107 -5.78 -1.76 19.50
C PRO A 107 -7.08 -2.55 19.37
N ASN A 108 -8.07 -2.19 20.19
CA ASN A 108 -9.42 -2.71 20.02
C ASN A 108 -10.04 -2.17 18.71
N CYS A 109 -11.12 -2.81 18.24
CA CYS A 109 -11.77 -2.45 16.98
C CYS A 109 -12.14 -0.95 16.88
N PRO A 110 -12.74 -0.30 17.89
CA PRO A 110 -12.97 1.15 17.88
C PRO A 110 -11.71 2.00 17.70
N THR A 111 -10.64 1.69 18.44
CA THR A 111 -9.35 2.40 18.35
C THR A 111 -8.71 2.21 16.98
N PHE A 112 -8.71 0.99 16.45
CA PHE A 112 -8.22 0.70 15.11
C PHE A 112 -8.99 1.49 14.05
N LEU A 113 -10.32 1.53 14.14
CA LEU A 113 -11.16 2.27 13.19
C LEU A 113 -10.91 3.78 13.25
N GLN A 114 -10.68 4.33 14.44
CA GLN A 114 -10.37 5.74 14.60
C GLN A 114 -9.00 6.09 14.01
N LEU A 115 -7.98 5.25 14.25
CA LEU A 115 -6.64 5.42 13.68
C LEU A 115 -6.64 5.24 12.16
N TYR A 116 -7.37 4.25 11.64
CA TYR A 116 -7.58 4.06 10.21
C TYR A 116 -8.16 5.32 9.58
N LYS A 117 -9.29 5.83 10.10
CA LYS A 117 -9.92 7.06 9.59
C LYS A 117 -8.97 8.25 9.64
N LEU A 118 -8.23 8.40 10.74
CA LEU A 118 -7.27 9.48 10.91
C LEU A 118 -6.16 9.41 9.86
N LEU A 119 -5.54 8.24 9.67
CA LEU A 119 -4.46 8.04 8.71
C LEU A 119 -4.94 8.16 7.25
N SER A 120 -6.13 7.67 6.92
CA SER A 120 -6.73 7.83 5.59
C SER A 120 -7.08 9.28 5.26
N VAL A 121 -7.51 10.06 6.25
CA VAL A 121 -7.79 11.49 6.06
C VAL A 121 -6.49 12.29 6.02
N TYR A 122 -5.50 11.89 6.82
CA TYR A 122 -4.16 12.48 6.83
C TYR A 122 -3.45 12.33 5.47
N SER A 123 -3.55 11.16 4.83
CA SER A 123 -2.95 10.91 3.50
C SER A 123 -3.52 11.80 2.41
N VAL A 124 -4.77 12.25 2.55
CA VAL A 124 -5.44 13.16 1.61
C VAL A 124 -5.07 14.63 1.85
N ILE A 125 -4.96 15.04 3.12
CA ILE A 125 -4.81 16.46 3.48
C ILE A 125 -3.37 16.94 3.33
N LYS A 126 -2.37 16.06 3.50
CA LYS A 126 -0.96 16.46 3.47
C LYS A 126 -0.26 15.92 2.21
N PRO A 127 -0.04 16.77 1.18
CA PRO A 127 0.65 16.35 -0.03
C PRO A 127 2.17 16.12 0.21
N PRO A 128 2.83 15.33 -0.66
CA PRO A 128 4.21 14.89 -0.48
C PRO A 128 5.22 16.02 -0.75
N LYS A 129 6.35 16.00 -0.04
CA LYS A 129 7.36 17.08 -0.06
C LYS A 129 8.28 17.09 -1.28
N PHE A 130 8.42 15.98 -2.02
CA PHE A 130 9.40 15.84 -3.11
C PHE A 130 8.83 15.26 -4.41
N SER A 131 7.60 15.62 -4.77
CA SER A 131 7.24 15.51 -6.19
C SER A 131 8.00 16.59 -6.95
N ASN A 132 8.54 16.28 -8.13
CA ASN A 132 8.90 17.29 -9.14
C ASN A 132 7.65 17.98 -9.69
N CYS A 133 6.68 18.31 -8.84
CA CYS A 133 5.67 19.29 -9.14
C CYS A 133 6.39 20.62 -9.19
N THR A 134 6.71 21.10 -10.40
CA THR A 134 6.71 22.54 -10.64
C THR A 134 5.41 23.06 -10.03
N VAL A 135 5.53 23.78 -8.91
CA VAL A 135 4.42 24.51 -8.33
C VAL A 135 4.03 25.51 -9.40
N PHE A 136 3.08 25.15 -10.25
CA PHE A 136 2.37 26.14 -11.05
C PHE A 136 1.62 26.98 -10.02
N GLU A 137 2.25 28.07 -9.58
CA GLU A 137 1.73 29.01 -8.58
C GLU A 137 0.31 29.49 -8.92
N ASP A 138 -0.10 29.34 -10.18
CA ASP A 138 -1.43 29.72 -10.68
C ASP A 138 -2.53 28.64 -10.60
N ARG A 139 -2.25 27.36 -10.29
CA ARG A 139 -3.30 26.30 -10.38
C ARG A 139 -3.62 25.49 -9.11
N LEU A 140 -2.78 25.50 -8.08
CA LEU A 140 -3.01 24.69 -6.86
C LEU A 140 -3.77 25.42 -5.74
N SER A 141 -3.95 26.73 -5.87
CA SER A 141 -4.49 27.58 -4.79
C SER A 141 -6.00 27.44 -4.54
N SER A 142 -6.77 26.87 -5.47
CA SER A 142 -8.23 26.79 -5.35
C SER A 142 -8.76 25.53 -4.64
N ASN A 143 -7.96 24.45 -4.61
CA ASN A 143 -8.48 23.11 -4.25
C ASN A 143 -7.93 22.56 -2.92
N LEU A 144 -7.05 23.29 -2.24
CA LEU A 144 -6.53 22.89 -0.93
C LEU A 144 -7.67 22.87 0.12
N ILE A 145 -7.84 21.72 0.79
CA ILE A 145 -8.71 21.59 1.96
C ILE A 145 -7.94 22.14 3.16
N LYS A 146 -8.41 23.25 3.74
CA LYS A 146 -7.73 23.88 4.87
C LYS A 146 -8.16 23.23 6.18
N ILE A 147 -7.28 23.25 7.19
CA ILE A 147 -7.60 22.80 8.56
C ILE A 147 -8.80 23.59 9.14
N SER A 148 -9.02 24.82 8.68
CA SER A 148 -10.22 25.62 9.00
C SER A 148 -11.52 24.96 8.52
N ASP A 149 -11.49 24.31 7.35
CA ASP A 149 -12.66 23.70 6.71
C ASP A 149 -13.06 22.44 7.50
N LEU A 150 -12.07 21.67 7.95
CA LEU A 150 -12.26 20.53 8.84
C LEU A 150 -12.78 20.95 10.22
N LYS A 151 -12.23 22.02 10.80
CA LYS A 151 -12.75 22.61 12.04
C LYS A 151 -14.19 23.14 11.87
N ALA A 152 -14.59 23.55 10.68
CA ALA A 152 -15.97 23.98 10.40
C ALA A 152 -16.96 22.81 10.31
N VAL A 153 -16.50 21.64 9.83
CA VAL A 153 -17.29 20.39 9.82
C VAL A 153 -17.49 19.84 11.23
N PHE A 154 -16.43 19.79 12.04
CA PHE A 154 -16.45 19.21 13.39
C PHE A 154 -16.79 20.22 14.50
N GLY A 155 -16.80 21.52 14.19
CA GLY A 155 -17.20 22.57 15.12
C GLY A 155 -18.70 22.49 15.42
N LYS A 156 -19.10 22.82 16.66
CA LYS A 156 -20.49 22.85 17.15
C LYS A 156 -21.37 23.85 16.38
N LYS A 157 -21.69 23.58 15.11
CA LYS A 157 -22.66 24.31 14.28
C LYS A 157 -23.63 23.30 13.69
N GLY A 158 -24.92 23.65 13.66
CA GLY A 158 -26.02 22.73 13.40
C GLY A 158 -25.86 21.84 12.15
N GLU A 159 -26.49 20.67 12.18
CA GLU A 159 -26.34 19.56 11.22
C GLU A 159 -26.42 19.98 9.74
N ALA A 160 -27.25 20.96 9.41
CA ALA A 160 -27.38 21.50 8.06
C ALA A 160 -26.10 22.19 7.55
N LYS A 161 -25.35 22.88 8.41
CA LYS A 161 -24.08 23.54 8.04
C LYS A 161 -22.94 22.55 7.92
N SER A 162 -22.84 21.60 8.85
CA SER A 162 -21.82 20.53 8.80
C SER A 162 -21.97 19.67 7.53
N SER A 163 -23.21 19.35 7.14
CA SER A 163 -23.52 18.63 5.89
C SER A 163 -23.14 19.42 4.62
N MET A 164 -23.23 20.75 4.65
CA MET A 164 -22.83 21.60 3.53
C MET A 164 -21.30 21.63 3.36
N TYR A 165 -20.55 21.78 4.46
CA TYR A 165 -19.08 21.73 4.41
C TYR A 165 -18.55 20.35 4.03
N LEU A 166 -19.21 19.27 4.48
CA LEU A 166 -18.88 17.91 4.05
C LEU A 166 -19.03 17.72 2.53
N ARG A 167 -20.10 18.27 1.92
CA ARG A 167 -20.29 18.23 0.47
C ARG A 167 -19.24 19.04 -0.28
N GLU A 168 -18.79 20.17 0.27
CA GLU A 168 -17.70 20.94 -0.34
C GLU A 168 -16.35 20.21 -0.28
N ILE A 169 -16.05 19.54 0.83
CA ILE A 169 -14.84 18.73 0.98
C ILE A 169 -14.89 17.50 0.07
N GLN A 170 -16.04 16.82 -0.03
CA GLN A 170 -16.24 15.72 -0.97
C GLN A 170 -16.00 16.16 -2.40
N LYS A 171 -16.58 17.28 -2.82
CA LYS A 171 -16.38 17.82 -4.17
C LYS A 171 -14.91 18.15 -4.46
N LYS A 172 -14.18 18.69 -3.49
CA LYS A 172 -12.74 18.95 -3.61
C LYS A 172 -11.93 17.65 -3.72
N LEU A 173 -12.30 16.63 -2.94
CA LEU A 173 -11.61 15.33 -2.95
C LEU A 173 -11.84 14.58 -4.27
N ASP A 174 -13.08 14.56 -4.76
CA ASP A 174 -13.43 13.96 -6.05
C ASP A 174 -12.64 14.63 -7.19
N THR A 175 -12.45 15.95 -7.11
CA THR A 175 -11.64 16.71 -8.09
C THR A 175 -10.15 16.35 -8.02
N VAL A 176 -9.62 15.96 -6.85
CA VAL A 176 -8.20 15.56 -6.69
C VAL A 176 -7.98 14.13 -7.14
N LEU A 177 -8.95 13.23 -6.92
CA LEU A 177 -8.89 11.84 -7.38
C LEU A 177 -8.94 11.71 -8.91
N GLU A 178 -9.48 12.71 -9.62
CA GLU A 178 -9.43 12.79 -11.08
C GLU A 178 -8.03 13.13 -11.64
N TYR A 179 -7.05 13.53 -10.81
CA TYR A 179 -5.66 13.75 -11.21
C TYR A 179 -4.77 12.60 -10.70
N GLU A 180 -4.37 11.70 -11.60
CA GLU A 180 -3.83 10.34 -11.34
C GLU A 180 -2.39 10.22 -10.80
N ASP A 181 -1.80 11.23 -10.15
CA ASP A 181 -0.35 11.24 -9.87
C ASP A 181 0.01 11.17 -8.36
N TRP A 182 -0.06 9.97 -7.74
CA TRP A 182 0.37 9.74 -6.34
C TRP A 182 0.98 8.35 -6.07
N ASP A 183 2.12 8.26 -5.35
CA ASP A 183 2.78 7.00 -4.92
C ASP A 183 3.17 7.04 -3.41
N ALA A 184 3.31 5.85 -2.79
CA ALA A 184 3.02 5.60 -1.37
C ALA A 184 4.20 5.66 -0.36
N ASP A 185 5.43 5.98 -0.75
CA ASP A 185 6.64 5.65 0.05
C ASP A 185 7.35 6.81 0.82
N ASP A 186 6.88 8.07 0.84
CA ASP A 186 7.72 9.21 1.30
C ASP A 186 7.31 9.93 2.62
N LEU A 187 7.33 9.25 3.78
CA LEU A 187 6.70 9.79 5.01
C LEU A 187 7.54 10.03 6.30
N ILE A 188 8.88 10.02 6.30
CA ILE A 188 9.65 10.44 7.51
C ILE A 188 10.88 11.31 7.20
N GLU A 189 11.01 12.42 7.94
CA GLU A 189 12.28 13.11 8.25
C GLU A 189 12.45 13.08 9.78
N ASP A 190 13.50 12.40 10.26
CA ASP A 190 13.89 12.33 11.67
C ASP A 190 14.23 13.73 12.21
N ASN A 191 13.69 14.09 13.37
CA ASN A 191 14.24 15.15 14.21
C ASN A 191 14.05 14.74 15.67
N ASP A 192 15.03 14.03 16.22
CA ASP A 192 15.43 14.27 17.60
C ASP A 192 16.36 15.49 17.59
N PRO A 193 16.12 16.48 18.46
CA PRO A 193 16.67 16.33 19.80
C PRO A 193 15.72 16.77 20.93
N ILE A 194 15.74 15.95 21.98
CA ILE A 194 15.65 16.38 23.38
C ILE A 194 16.45 17.68 23.55
N THR A 195 15.79 18.81 23.81
CA THR A 195 16.15 19.80 24.83
C THR A 195 15.18 20.99 24.83
N ALA A 196 14.84 21.42 26.05
CA ALA A 196 14.22 22.69 26.46
C ALA A 196 12.68 22.83 26.35
N HIS A 197 12.05 22.72 27.53
CA HIS A 197 11.11 23.69 28.16
C HIS A 197 9.85 24.09 27.35
N ASP A 198 8.60 23.95 27.82
CA ASP A 198 8.07 23.86 29.18
C ASP A 198 6.75 23.07 29.18
N TYR A 199 6.61 22.24 30.21
CA TYR A 199 5.32 21.73 30.66
C TYR A 199 4.58 22.85 31.38
N ASP A 200 3.70 23.56 30.68
CA ASP A 200 2.63 24.32 31.32
C ASP A 200 1.27 23.86 30.79
N LEU A 201 0.93 22.63 31.17
CA LEU A 201 -0.46 22.21 31.32
C LEU A 201 -0.96 22.79 32.64
N TYR A 202 -1.52 24.00 32.60
CA TYR A 202 -2.51 24.39 33.60
C TYR A 202 -3.93 24.22 33.04
N PRO A 203 -4.82 23.57 33.81
CA PRO A 203 -6.14 23.19 33.38
C PRO A 203 -7.06 24.40 33.50
N LEU A 204 -8.10 24.48 32.69
CA LEU A 204 -9.39 25.04 33.11
C LEU A 204 -10.44 24.70 32.06
N PHE A 205 -11.55 24.16 32.58
CA PHE A 205 -12.93 24.56 32.29
C PHE A 205 -13.17 25.41 31.04
#